data_AF-A0AAW8GMH6-F1
#
_entry.id   AF-A0AAW8GMH6-F1
#
_cell.length_a   1.000
_cell.length_b   1.000
_cell.length_c   1.000
_cell.angle_alpha   90.00
_cell.angle_beta   90.00
_cell.angle_gamma   90.00
#
_symmetry.space_group_name_H-M   'P 1'
#
loop_
_entity.id
_entity.type
_entity.pdbx_description
1 polymer ?
#
loop_
_entity_poly.entity_id
_entity_poly.type
_entity_poly.pdbx_seq_one_letter_code
_entity_poly.pdbx_strand_id
1 'polypeptide(L)'
;MNFKKAAIIAAFAISSNAMANPSVTAIWAGVVPGSSTGDVIKITGLNGSAVEQGELYVNADGTFASSQVRLEARKIDTNELHAAQWTVTNTTVAYSTSGATGANLDIYLDGTSWIDGPVNAASFDLTLVQTKALDVVPGEAVNAQVTLVASAVL
;
A
#
# COMPACT_ATOMS: atom_id res chain seq x y z
N MET A 1 19.53 36.60 -62.51
CA MET A 1 20.44 36.97 -61.40
C MET A 1 20.52 35.76 -60.47
N ASN A 2 21.72 35.22 -60.29
CA ASN A 2 22.04 34.06 -59.44
C ASN A 2 22.14 34.48 -57.96
N PHE A 3 21.58 33.73 -57.01
CA PHE A 3 22.12 33.47 -55.64
C PHE A 3 21.36 32.24 -55.07
N LYS A 4 21.91 31.03 -55.15
CA LYS A 4 22.75 30.33 -54.14
C LYS A 4 22.03 29.98 -52.81
N LYS A 5 21.67 28.70 -52.70
CA LYS A 5 21.71 27.77 -51.53
C LYS A 5 21.72 28.38 -50.11
N ALA A 6 20.73 28.01 -49.30
CA ALA A 6 20.93 27.53 -47.92
C ALA A 6 19.64 26.85 -47.41
N ALA A 7 19.72 25.55 -47.16
CA ALA A 7 18.72 24.81 -46.40
C ALA A 7 18.94 25.05 -44.91
N ILE A 8 17.90 25.43 -44.18
CA ILE A 8 17.88 25.37 -42.72
C ILE A 8 16.77 24.40 -42.35
N ILE A 9 17.17 23.16 -42.03
CA ILE A 9 16.32 22.16 -41.39
C ILE A 9 16.28 22.55 -39.91
N ALA A 10 15.25 23.29 -39.51
CA ALA A 10 14.91 23.47 -38.10
C ALA A 10 14.01 22.31 -37.67
N ALA A 11 14.61 21.19 -37.26
CA ALA A 11 13.90 20.12 -36.60
C ALA A 11 13.52 20.59 -35.18
N PHE A 12 12.35 21.21 -35.04
CA PHE A 12 11.71 21.39 -33.75
C PHE A 12 11.10 20.06 -33.33
N ALA A 13 11.92 19.21 -32.69
CA ALA A 13 11.44 18.09 -31.90
C ALA A 13 10.78 18.65 -30.63
N ILE A 14 9.51 19.01 -30.73
CA ILE A 14 8.68 19.20 -29.53
C ILE A 14 8.13 17.82 -29.19
N SER A 15 8.82 17.20 -28.23
CA SER A 15 8.43 15.97 -27.57
C SER A 15 6.93 15.93 -27.29
N SER A 16 6.30 14.85 -27.72
CA SER A 16 4.94 14.47 -27.36
C SER A 16 4.78 14.47 -25.84
N ASN A 17 4.07 15.47 -25.30
CA ASN A 17 3.48 15.36 -23.97
C ASN A 17 2.28 14.43 -24.09
N ALA A 18 2.53 13.12 -24.20
CA ALA A 18 1.51 12.12 -23.89
C ALA A 18 1.42 12.07 -22.35
N MET A 19 0.74 13.06 -21.78
CA MET A 19 0.24 12.93 -20.41
C MET A 19 -0.90 11.92 -20.45
N ALA A 20 -0.55 10.64 -20.32
CA ALA A 20 -1.52 9.64 -19.92
C ALA A 20 -1.97 10.01 -18.50
N ASN A 21 -3.26 10.31 -18.35
CA ASN A 21 -3.85 10.50 -17.03
C ASN A 21 -3.74 9.18 -16.25
N PRO A 22 -3.30 9.18 -14.98
CA PRO A 22 -3.26 7.96 -14.19
C PRO A 22 -4.68 7.43 -13.98
N SER A 23 -4.90 6.15 -14.33
CA SER A 23 -6.15 5.43 -14.12
C SER A 23 -6.08 4.55 -12.87
N VAL A 24 -7.15 4.55 -12.08
CA VAL A 24 -7.31 3.82 -10.82
C VAL A 24 -7.99 2.46 -11.05
N THR A 25 -7.65 1.45 -10.26
CA THR A 25 -8.59 0.40 -9.80
C THR A 25 -8.06 -0.17 -8.49
N ALA A 26 -8.78 0.11 -7.41
CA ALA A 26 -8.53 -0.37 -6.04
C ALA A 26 -9.18 -1.74 -5.82
N ILE A 27 -8.52 -2.63 -5.05
CA ILE A 27 -9.22 -3.68 -4.29
C ILE A 27 -8.51 -3.94 -2.94
N TRP A 28 -9.19 -3.58 -1.84
CA TRP A 28 -9.03 -4.21 -0.53
C TRP A 28 -10.10 -5.30 -0.40
N ALA A 29 -9.69 -6.56 -0.43
CA ALA A 29 -10.60 -7.66 -0.12
C ALA A 29 -10.45 -8.01 1.36
N GLY A 30 -11.41 -7.56 2.16
CA GLY A 30 -11.59 -7.99 3.54
C GLY A 30 -12.25 -9.37 3.59
N VAL A 31 -11.70 -10.24 4.42
CA VAL A 31 -12.47 -11.30 5.09
C VAL A 31 -12.10 -11.19 6.56
N VAL A 32 -13.11 -11.12 7.42
CA VAL A 32 -12.99 -11.32 8.87
C VAL A 32 -13.42 -12.76 9.14
N PRO A 33 -12.51 -13.73 9.35
CA PRO A 33 -12.90 -15.07 9.76
C PRO A 33 -12.56 -15.32 11.23
N GLY A 34 -13.63 -15.54 12.00
CA GLY A 34 -13.67 -16.38 13.20
C GLY A 34 -12.93 -15.85 14.42
N SER A 35 -13.63 -15.08 15.25
CA SER A 35 -13.25 -15.01 16.67
C SER A 35 -13.38 -16.42 17.26
N SER A 36 -12.31 -16.92 17.85
CA SER A 36 -12.45 -18.01 18.81
C SER A 36 -11.54 -17.76 19.99
N THR A 37 -12.21 -17.37 21.08
CA THR A 37 -11.75 -17.30 22.48
C THR A 37 -11.02 -16.01 22.86
N GLY A 38 -11.79 -14.90 22.86
CA GLY A 38 -11.39 -13.60 23.41
C GLY A 38 -12.31 -12.44 23.02
N ASP A 39 -13.63 -12.66 22.91
CA ASP A 39 -14.68 -11.83 22.26
C ASP A 39 -14.90 -10.39 22.81
N VAL A 40 -13.86 -9.67 23.24
CA VAL A 40 -13.98 -8.32 23.81
C VAL A 40 -13.55 -7.20 22.87
N ILE A 41 -12.77 -7.48 21.81
CA ILE A 41 -12.30 -6.43 20.87
C ILE A 41 -12.74 -6.63 19.43
N LYS A 42 -12.84 -5.50 18.71
CA LYS A 42 -13.03 -5.37 17.26
C LYS A 42 -11.92 -4.48 16.68
N ILE A 43 -11.59 -4.70 15.42
CA ILE A 43 -10.66 -3.86 14.66
C ILE A 43 -11.46 -2.78 13.92
N THR A 44 -11.04 -1.52 14.03
CA THR A 44 -11.68 -0.36 13.38
C THR A 44 -10.66 0.56 12.72
N GLY A 45 -11.16 1.48 11.89
CA GLY A 45 -10.42 2.64 11.43
C GLY A 45 -10.45 3.79 12.45
N LEU A 46 -10.03 4.98 12.02
CA LEU A 46 -9.92 6.17 12.85
C LEU A 46 -11.20 6.44 13.67
N ASN A 47 -11.04 6.60 14.99
CA ASN A 47 -12.14 6.91 15.91
C ASN A 47 -13.28 5.86 15.90
N GLY A 48 -12.99 4.61 15.57
CA GLY A 48 -14.01 3.56 15.51
C GLY A 48 -14.78 3.49 14.20
N SER A 49 -14.35 4.23 13.16
CA SER A 49 -14.94 4.18 11.83
C SER A 49 -14.66 2.86 11.11
N ALA A 50 -15.20 2.70 9.91
CA ALA A 50 -14.72 1.67 8.99
C ALA A 50 -13.22 1.88 8.70
N VAL A 51 -12.49 0.78 8.49
CA VAL A 51 -11.09 0.81 8.06
C VAL A 51 -11.03 1.41 6.66
N GLU A 52 -10.19 2.43 6.49
CA GLU A 52 -10.01 3.11 5.22
C GLU A 52 -9.12 2.28 4.27
N GLN A 53 -9.36 2.51 2.98
CA GLN A 53 -8.56 1.98 1.88
C GLN A 53 -7.34 2.89 1.67
N GLY A 54 -6.12 2.37 1.73
CA GLY A 54 -4.86 3.13 1.62
C GLY A 54 -4.22 3.20 0.22
N GLU A 55 -4.01 4.37 -0.34
CA GLU A 55 -3.52 4.50 -1.71
C GLU A 55 -2.09 3.95 -1.92
N LEU A 56 -1.73 3.52 -3.14
CA LEU A 56 -0.34 3.18 -3.51
C LEU A 56 0.26 4.27 -4.40
N TYR A 57 1.43 4.77 -4.01
CA TYR A 57 2.27 5.68 -4.78
C TYR A 57 3.38 4.89 -5.44
N VAL A 58 3.17 4.54 -6.71
CA VAL A 58 4.02 3.60 -7.46
C VAL A 58 5.01 4.35 -8.34
N ASN A 59 6.28 3.94 -8.27
CA ASN A 59 7.35 4.47 -9.10
C ASN A 59 7.50 3.68 -10.40
N ALA A 60 8.19 4.28 -11.38
CA ALA A 60 8.41 3.66 -12.69
C ALA A 60 9.25 2.37 -12.64
N ASP A 61 10.00 2.13 -11.56
CA ASP A 61 10.83 0.94 -11.34
C ASP A 61 10.09 -0.16 -10.54
N GLY A 62 8.78 -0.01 -10.36
CA GLY A 62 7.94 -0.97 -9.64
C GLY A 62 7.99 -0.84 -8.12
N THR A 63 8.86 -0.01 -7.55
CA THR A 63 8.81 0.31 -6.12
C THR A 63 7.57 1.10 -5.77
N PHE A 64 7.11 1.02 -4.52
CA PHE A 64 5.98 1.83 -4.07
C PHE A 64 6.02 2.13 -2.58
N ALA A 65 5.30 3.17 -2.18
CA ALA A 65 4.90 3.41 -0.80
C ALA A 65 3.37 3.55 -0.73
N SER A 66 2.74 3.12 0.36
CA SER A 66 1.32 3.34 0.57
C SER A 66 1.03 4.66 1.30
N SER A 67 -0.21 5.12 1.26
CA SER A 67 -0.73 6.05 2.26
C SER A 67 -0.80 5.35 3.62
N GLN A 68 -0.97 6.15 4.67
CA GLN A 68 -1.22 5.62 6.01
C GLN A 68 -2.65 5.11 6.13
N VAL A 69 -2.82 3.99 6.82
CA VAL A 69 -4.13 3.47 7.24
C VAL A 69 -4.13 3.33 8.76
N ARG A 70 -5.00 4.05 9.44
CA ARG A 70 -5.18 3.92 10.89
C ARG A 70 -5.90 2.62 11.20
N LEU A 71 -5.31 1.80 12.05
CA LEU A 71 -5.96 0.65 12.67
C LEU A 71 -6.06 0.84 14.18
N GLU A 72 -7.19 0.43 14.73
CA GLU A 72 -7.50 0.55 16.15
C GLU A 72 -8.10 -0.76 16.64
N ALA A 73 -7.63 -1.24 17.80
CA ALA A 73 -8.31 -2.28 18.57
C ALA A 73 -9.23 -1.58 19.57
N ARG A 74 -10.52 -1.84 19.46
CA ARG A 74 -11.54 -1.25 20.34
C ARG A 74 -12.36 -2.31 21.01
N LYS A 75 -12.80 -2.04 22.23
CA LYS A 75 -13.78 -2.90 22.89
C LYS A 75 -15.10 -2.92 22.12
N ILE A 76 -15.73 -4.08 22.02
CA ILE A 76 -17.00 -4.24 21.30
C ILE A 76 -18.13 -3.46 21.98
N ASP A 77 -18.17 -3.46 23.31
CA ASP A 77 -19.27 -2.91 24.12
C ASP A 77 -19.25 -1.39 24.25
N THR A 78 -18.07 -0.82 24.46
CA THR A 78 -17.86 0.59 24.82
C THR A 78 -17.22 1.38 23.69
N ASN A 79 -16.70 0.70 22.66
CA ASN A 79 -15.92 1.31 21.59
C ASN A 79 -14.65 2.05 22.10
N GLU A 80 -14.22 1.81 23.34
CA GLU A 80 -12.96 2.36 23.88
C GLU A 80 -11.75 1.67 23.26
N LEU A 81 -10.65 2.40 23.09
CA LEU A 81 -9.38 1.80 22.70
C LEU A 81 -8.95 0.74 23.73
N HIS A 82 -8.44 -0.39 23.24
CA HIS A 82 -7.99 -1.49 24.06
C HIS A 82 -6.64 -2.00 23.56
N ALA A 83 -5.74 -2.29 24.49
CA ALA A 83 -4.46 -2.86 24.13
C ALA A 83 -4.67 -4.24 23.48
N ALA A 84 -4.08 -4.42 22.30
CA ALA A 84 -4.08 -5.69 21.61
C ALA A 84 -2.66 -6.05 21.19
N GLN A 85 -2.42 -7.35 21.10
CA GLN A 85 -1.25 -7.92 20.46
C GLN A 85 -1.57 -8.15 18.99
N TRP A 86 -0.80 -7.51 18.12
CA TRP A 86 -0.98 -7.55 16.68
C TRP A 86 0.10 -8.41 16.03
N THR A 87 -0.30 -9.27 15.11
CA THR A 87 0.60 -10.15 14.36
C THR A 87 0.26 -10.09 12.89
N VAL A 88 1.27 -9.93 12.03
CA VAL A 88 1.13 -10.12 10.58
C VAL A 88 1.05 -11.62 10.30
N THR A 89 -0.04 -12.05 9.66
CA THR A 89 -0.22 -13.48 9.31
C THR A 89 -0.03 -13.75 7.83
N ASN A 90 -0.18 -12.74 6.98
CA ASN A 90 0.04 -12.86 5.55
C ASN A 90 0.39 -11.51 4.93
N THR A 91 1.27 -11.53 3.94
CA THR A 91 1.56 -10.40 3.06
C THR A 91 1.50 -10.86 1.61
N THR A 92 0.97 -10.03 0.73
CA THR A 92 0.89 -10.35 -0.69
C THR A 92 1.10 -9.08 -1.49
N VAL A 93 1.97 -9.15 -2.48
CA VAL A 93 2.12 -8.13 -3.51
C VAL A 93 1.94 -8.82 -4.83
N ALA A 94 1.04 -8.30 -5.65
CA ALA A 94 0.75 -8.83 -6.98
C ALA A 94 0.82 -7.70 -7.99
N TYR A 95 1.66 -7.88 -9.00
CA TYR A 95 1.64 -7.07 -10.20
C TYR A 95 0.90 -7.84 -11.30
N SER A 96 0.24 -7.12 -12.21
CA SER A 96 -0.62 -7.74 -13.22
C SER A 96 0.12 -8.57 -14.27
N THR A 97 1.45 -8.42 -14.41
CA THR A 97 2.29 -9.24 -15.27
C THR A 97 3.20 -10.16 -14.46
N SER A 98 3.55 -11.31 -15.05
CA SER A 98 4.39 -12.33 -14.40
C SER A 98 5.88 -11.95 -14.28
N GLY A 99 6.30 -10.77 -14.75
CA GLY A 99 7.70 -10.32 -14.74
C GLY A 99 8.19 -9.85 -13.37
N ALA A 100 7.28 -9.30 -12.56
CA ALA A 100 7.58 -8.71 -11.25
C ALA A 100 7.73 -9.79 -10.16
N THR A 101 8.79 -10.61 -10.25
CA THR A 101 9.08 -11.65 -9.26
C THR A 101 10.00 -11.15 -8.14
N GLY A 102 9.73 -11.60 -6.92
CA GLY A 102 10.56 -11.30 -5.75
C GLY A 102 10.42 -9.88 -5.23
N ALA A 103 9.19 -9.33 -5.22
CA ALA A 103 8.87 -8.13 -4.45
C ALA A 103 9.23 -8.32 -2.97
N ASN A 104 9.79 -7.27 -2.34
CA ASN A 104 10.00 -7.24 -0.90
C ASN A 104 9.03 -6.22 -0.29
N LEU A 105 8.09 -6.68 0.54
CA LEU A 105 7.13 -5.82 1.21
C LEU A 105 7.57 -5.57 2.66
N ASP A 106 8.00 -4.35 2.92
CA ASP A 106 8.34 -3.87 4.24
C ASP A 106 7.09 -3.21 4.86
N ILE A 107 6.80 -3.54 6.12
CA ILE A 107 5.65 -3.01 6.86
C ILE A 107 6.15 -2.00 7.90
N TYR A 108 5.42 -0.91 8.08
CA TYR A 108 5.73 0.12 9.07
C TYR A 108 4.52 0.40 9.96
N LEU A 109 4.79 0.55 11.24
CA LEU A 109 3.85 0.94 12.30
C LEU A 109 4.29 2.29 12.88
N ASP A 110 3.45 3.31 12.76
CA ASP A 110 3.75 4.69 13.22
C ASP A 110 5.13 5.18 12.69
N GLY A 111 5.44 4.83 11.44
CA GLY A 111 6.70 5.17 10.78
C GLY A 111 7.91 4.31 11.20
N THR A 112 7.74 3.36 12.13
CA THR A 112 8.79 2.43 12.55
C THR A 112 8.67 1.12 11.79
N SER A 113 9.79 0.62 11.26
CA SER A 113 9.79 -0.67 10.56
C SER A 113 9.33 -1.78 11.51
N TRP A 114 8.29 -2.50 11.10
CA TRP A 114 7.83 -3.69 11.78
C TRP A 114 8.68 -4.87 11.34
N ILE A 115 9.71 -5.14 12.12
CA ILE A 115 10.54 -6.33 11.98
C ILE A 115 9.88 -7.44 12.79
N ASP A 116 9.51 -8.51 12.11
CA ASP A 116 8.96 -9.80 12.55
C ASP A 116 8.56 -9.95 14.04
N GLY A 117 7.35 -10.47 14.27
CA GLY A 117 6.84 -10.81 15.60
C GLY A 117 5.70 -9.89 16.09
N PRO A 118 5.10 -10.21 17.25
CA PRO A 118 3.93 -9.51 17.75
C PRO A 118 4.25 -8.09 18.26
N VAL A 119 3.34 -7.15 18.03
CA VAL A 119 3.41 -5.77 18.55
C VAL A 119 2.23 -5.49 19.45
N ASN A 120 2.47 -4.94 20.64
CA ASN A 120 1.41 -4.55 21.57
C ASN A 120 1.06 -3.07 21.35
N ALA A 121 -0.17 -2.80 20.90
CA ALA A 121 -0.66 -1.46 20.67
C ALA A 121 -2.20 -1.43 20.76
N ALA A 122 -2.76 -0.30 21.16
CA ALA A 122 -4.21 -0.08 21.04
C ALA A 122 -4.61 0.49 19.67
N SER A 123 -3.68 1.19 19.02
CA SER A 123 -3.85 1.79 17.69
C SER A 123 -2.49 2.09 17.07
N PHE A 124 -2.43 2.14 15.75
CA PHE A 124 -1.24 2.56 15.00
C PHE A 124 -1.60 2.98 13.56
N ASP A 125 -0.72 3.74 12.93
CA ASP A 125 -0.75 3.99 11.49
C ASP A 125 0.07 2.94 10.76
N LEU A 126 -0.57 2.21 9.86
CA LEU A 126 0.04 1.19 9.04
C LEU A 126 0.49 1.79 7.70
N THR A 127 1.72 1.51 7.28
CA THR A 127 2.22 1.85 5.95
C THR A 127 2.95 0.64 5.35
N LEU A 128 2.83 0.48 4.03
CA LEU A 128 3.50 -0.55 3.26
C LEU A 128 4.52 0.09 2.33
N VAL A 129 5.71 -0.50 2.23
CA VAL A 129 6.75 -0.06 1.30
C VAL A 129 7.29 -1.27 0.56
N GLN A 130 7.39 -1.15 -0.77
CA GLN A 130 8.15 -2.06 -1.58
C GLN A 130 9.43 -1.34 -1.98
N THR A 131 10.57 -1.87 -1.58
CA THR A 131 11.89 -1.20 -1.71
C THR A 131 12.75 -1.74 -2.85
N LYS A 132 12.40 -2.89 -3.43
CA LYS A 132 13.22 -3.56 -4.43
C LYS A 132 12.73 -3.24 -5.84
N ALA A 133 13.52 -2.52 -6.62
CA ALA A 133 13.23 -2.32 -8.04
C ALA A 133 12.97 -3.66 -8.74
N LEU A 134 11.89 -3.71 -9.51
CA LEU A 134 11.41 -4.88 -10.24
C LEU A 134 11.42 -4.60 -11.74
N ASP A 135 11.53 -5.66 -12.54
CA ASP A 135 11.36 -5.57 -13.99
C ASP A 135 9.87 -5.53 -14.33
N VAL A 136 9.28 -4.35 -14.21
CA VAL A 136 7.85 -4.07 -14.45
C VAL A 136 7.64 -3.35 -15.77
N VAL A 137 6.45 -3.52 -16.34
CA VAL A 137 6.07 -2.81 -17.56
C VAL A 137 5.40 -1.47 -17.18
N PRO A 138 5.73 -0.33 -17.83
CA PRO A 138 5.02 0.92 -17.60
C PRO A 138 3.51 0.76 -17.79
N GLY A 139 2.72 1.25 -16.82
CA GLY A 139 1.26 1.12 -16.82
C GLY A 139 0.72 -0.17 -16.21
N GLU A 140 1.59 -1.02 -15.66
CA GLU A 140 1.20 -2.23 -14.94
C GLU A 140 0.45 -1.93 -13.64
N ALA A 141 -0.64 -2.68 -13.38
CA ALA A 141 -1.37 -2.57 -12.13
C ALA A 141 -0.65 -3.35 -11.02
N VAL A 142 -0.62 -2.78 -9.81
CA VAL A 142 -0.07 -3.38 -8.61
C VAL A 142 -1.11 -3.36 -7.49
N ASN A 143 -1.19 -4.46 -6.73
CA ASN A 143 -1.98 -4.57 -5.52
C ASN A 143 -1.09 -5.08 -4.39
N ALA A 144 -1.28 -4.52 -3.20
CA ALA A 144 -0.62 -4.96 -1.98
C ALA A 144 -1.67 -5.26 -0.90
N GLN A 145 -1.49 -6.37 -0.18
CA GLN A 145 -2.34 -6.80 0.91
C GLN A 145 -1.48 -7.22 2.09
N VAL A 146 -1.97 -6.87 3.28
CA VAL A 146 -1.48 -7.38 4.55
C VAL A 146 -2.67 -7.89 5.36
N THR A 147 -2.52 -9.05 5.98
CA THR A 147 -3.49 -9.62 6.91
C THR A 147 -2.90 -9.56 8.30
N LEU A 148 -3.66 -8.97 9.22
CA LEU A 148 -3.29 -8.78 10.62
C LEU A 148 -4.31 -9.50 11.50
N VAL A 149 -3.81 -10.08 12.58
CA VAL A 149 -4.63 -10.61 13.68
C VAL A 149 -4.35 -9.77 14.92
N ALA A 150 -5.42 -9.35 15.60
CA ALA A 150 -5.36 -8.66 16.88
C ALA A 150 -5.94 -9.56 17.97
N SER A 151 -5.18 -9.78 19.04
CA SER A 151 -5.60 -10.53 20.23
C SER A 151 -5.62 -9.61 21.43
N ALA A 152 -6.72 -9.60 22.20
CA ALA A 152 -6.81 -8.79 23.41
C ALA A 152 -5.70 -9.18 24.41
N VAL A 153 -5.06 -8.18 25.02
CA VAL A 153 -4.10 -8.40 26.11
C VAL A 153 -4.86 -8.35 27.43
N LEU A 154 -4.80 -9.44 28.20
CA LEU A 154 -5.46 -9.57 29.51
C LEU A 154 -4.75 -8.79 30.61
#